data_AF-A0A382PY61-F1
#
_entry.id   AF-A0A382PY61-F1
#
_cell.length_a   1.000
_cell.length_b   1.000
_cell.length_c   1.000
_cell.angle_alpha   90.00
_cell.angle_beta   90.00
_cell.angle_gamma   90.00
#
_symmetry.space_group_name_H-M   'P 1'
#
loop_
_entity.id
_entity.type
_entity.pdbx_description
1 polymer ?
#
loop_
_entity_poly.entity_id
_entity_poly.type
_entity_poly.pdbx_seq_one_letter_code
_entity_poly.pdbx_strand_id
1 'polypeptide(L)' 'MFGILQKMDRYSNNLMTEDQKIDFIQELVDFGLVWDMHEKYRNEAARLMDAGKVAGLVLRRKEKKQ' A
#
# COMPACT_ATOMS: atom_id res chain seq x y z
N MET A 1 -3.98 10.31 -13.31
CA MET A 1 -4.13 9.45 -12.12
C MET A 1 -4.44 8.05 -12.63
N PHE A 2 -3.55 7.06 -12.45
CA PHE A 2 -3.82 5.67 -12.87
C PHE A 2 -4.87 5.04 -11.95
N GLY A 3 -5.83 4.30 -12.51
CA GLY A 3 -6.78 3.53 -11.71
C GLY A 3 -6.10 2.37 -10.96
N ILE A 4 -6.71 1.91 -9.86
CA ILE A 4 -6.18 0.81 -9.02
C ILE A 4 -5.86 -0.43 -9.85
N LEU A 5 -6.72 -0.79 -10.81
CA LEU A 5 -6.51 -1.93 -11.73
C LEU A 5 -5.21 -1.82 -12.54
N GLN A 6 -4.92 -0.65 -13.12
CA GLN A 6 -3.67 -0.44 -13.86
C GLN A 6 -2.44 -0.47 -12.95
N LYS A 7 -2.56 0.01 -11.71
CA LYS A 7 -1.48 -0.07 -10.72
C LYS A 7 -1.25 -1.53 -10.28
N MET A 8 -2.30 -2.32 -10.12
CA MET A 8 -2.21 -3.76 -9.80
C MET A 8 -1.51 -4.56 -10.90
N ASP A 9 -1.80 -4.27 -12.16
CA ASP A 9 -1.14 -4.88 -13.31
C ASP A 9 0.36 -4.55 -13.30
N ARG A 10 0.70 -3.26 -13.21
CA ARG A 10 2.10 -2.81 -13.16
C ARG A 10 2.86 -3.37 -11.97
N TYR A 11 2.25 -3.45 -10.79
CA TYR A 11 2.85 -4.09 -9.63
C TYR A 11 3.13 -5.57 -9.89
N SER A 12 2.17 -6.30 -10.47
CA SER A 12 2.30 -7.72 -10.77
C SER A 12 3.37 -8.01 -11.82
N ASN A 13 3.55 -7.09 -12.77
CA ASN A 13 4.55 -7.17 -13.83
C ASN A 13 5.92 -6.57 -13.42
N ASN A 14 6.11 -6.20 -12.14
CA ASN A 14 7.33 -5.53 -11.66
C ASN A 14 7.72 -4.25 -12.44
N LEU A 15 6.73 -3.54 -12.98
CA LEU A 15 6.90 -2.30 -13.75
C LEU A 15 6.84 -1.03 -12.87
N MET A 16 7.14 -1.19 -11.58
CA MET A 16 7.14 -0.13 -10.58
C MET A 16 8.50 -0.06 -9.90
N THR A 17 8.99 1.17 -9.70
CA THR A 17 10.12 1.44 -8.81
C THR A 17 9.75 1.15 -7.36
N GLU A 18 10.74 1.10 -6.47
CA GLU A 18 10.48 0.87 -5.04
C GLU A 18 9.56 1.94 -4.44
N ASP A 19 9.81 3.22 -4.73
CA ASP A 19 8.96 4.33 -4.27
C ASP A 19 7.51 4.19 -4.79
N GLN A 20 7.34 3.82 -6.05
CA GLN A 20 6.01 3.60 -6.63
C GLN A 20 5.28 2.42 -5.99
N LYS A 21 6.01 1.37 -5.57
CA LYS A 21 5.43 0.25 -4.83
C LYS A 21 4.96 0.71 -3.45
N ILE A 22 5.78 1.50 -2.74
CA ILE A 22 5.43 2.03 -1.41
C ILE A 22 4.17 2.89 -1.51
N ASP A 23 4.12 3.84 -2.44
CA ASP A 23 2.95 4.71 -2.65
C ASP A 23 1.70 3.89 -2.98
N PHE A 24 1.83 2.89 -3.85
CA PHE A 24 0.71 2.03 -4.22
C PHE A 24 0.20 1.20 -3.05
N ILE A 25 1.10 0.57 -2.28
CA ILE A 25 0.71 -0.21 -1.11
C ILE A 25 0.10 0.70 -0.03
N GLN A 26 0.64 1.91 0.14
CA GLN A 26 0.10 2.89 1.06
C GLN A 26 -1.34 3.29 0.70
N GLU A 27 -1.61 3.47 -0.59
CA GLU A 27 -2.94 3.75 -1.12
C GLU A 27 -3.92 2.58 -0.89
N LEU A 28 -3.47 1.33 -1.06
CA LEU A 28 -4.29 0.14 -0.73
C LEU A 28 -4.63 0.05 0.76
N VAL A 29 -3.67 0.39 1.61
CA VAL A 29 -3.85 0.46 3.07
C VAL A 29 -4.84 1.56 3.44
N ASP A 30 -4.75 2.73 2.80
CA ASP A 30 -5.64 3.86 3.08
C ASP A 30 -7.09 3.60 2.71
N PHE A 31 -7.30 2.94 1.59
CA PHE A 31 -8.64 2.52 1.18
C PHE A 31 -9.16 1.35 2.00
N GLY A 32 -8.34 0.76 2.87
CA GLY A 32 -8.68 -0.44 3.64
C GLY A 32 -8.80 -1.71 2.80
N LEU A 33 -8.45 -1.64 1.50
CA LEU A 33 -8.61 -2.73 0.54
C LEU A 33 -7.55 -3.82 0.71
N VAL A 34 -6.37 -3.46 1.22
CA VAL A 34 -5.21 -4.37 1.25
C VAL A 34 -5.50 -5.71 1.94
N TRP A 35 -6.37 -5.72 2.94
CA TRP A 35 -6.70 -6.92 3.73
C TRP A 35 -7.60 -7.91 2.98
N ASP A 36 -8.42 -7.40 2.06
CA ASP A 36 -9.30 -8.20 1.18
C ASP A 36 -8.58 -8.66 -0.10
N MET A 37 -7.36 -8.19 -0.35
CA MET A 37 -6.59 -8.51 -1.55
C MET A 37 -5.78 -9.81 -1.42
N HIS A 38 -5.24 -10.26 -2.55
CA HIS A 38 -4.37 -11.45 -2.62
C HIS A 38 -3.18 -11.33 -1.65
N GLU A 39 -2.73 -12.47 -1.12
CA GLU A 39 -1.71 -12.56 -0.07
C GLU A 39 -0.44 -11.75 -0.39
N LYS A 40 0.00 -11.73 -1.64
CA LYS A 40 1.16 -10.94 -2.09
C LYS A 40 1.10 -9.46 -1.67
N TYR A 41 -0.08 -8.84 -1.71
CA TYR A 41 -0.26 -7.44 -1.34
C TYR A 41 -0.28 -7.28 0.19
N ARG A 42 -0.90 -8.22 0.90
CA ARG A 42 -0.89 -8.24 2.38
C ARG A 42 0.51 -8.42 2.95
N ASN A 43 1.26 -9.38 2.41
CA ASN A 43 2.62 -9.66 2.87
C ASN A 43 3.54 -8.47 2.60
N GLU A 44 3.42 -7.83 1.43
CA GLU A 44 4.21 -6.63 1.13
C GLU A 44 3.79 -5.46 2.01
N ALA A 45 2.49 -5.27 2.27
CA ALA A 45 2.01 -4.25 3.20
C ALA A 45 2.52 -4.47 4.62
N ALA A 46 2.46 -5.70 5.14
CA ALA A 46 3.02 -6.05 6.44
C ALA A 46 4.54 -5.76 6.49
N ARG A 47 5.28 -6.19 5.47
CA ARG A 47 6.73 -5.94 5.37
C ARG A 47 7.07 -4.45 5.37
N LEU A 48 6.32 -3.64 4.61
CA LEU A 48 6.53 -2.21 4.52
C LEU A 48 6.06 -1.45 5.78
N MET A 49 5.05 -1.96 6.47
CA MET A 49 4.63 -1.43 7.77
C MET A 49 5.66 -1.71 8.85
N ASP A 50 6.18 -2.94 8.92
CA ASP A 50 7.25 -3.31 9.86
C ASP A 50 8.53 -2.49 9.62
N ALA A 51 8.82 -2.17 8.35
CA ALA A 51 9.92 -1.28 7.97
C ALA A 51 9.64 0.22 8.22
N GLY A 52 8.44 0.59 8.68
CA GLY A 52 8.04 1.99 8.88
C GLY A 52 7.85 2.81 7.59
N LYS A 53 7.82 2.15 6.42
CA LYS A 53 7.65 2.81 5.11
C LYS A 53 6.18 3.06 4.76
N VAL A 54 5.27 2.28 5.35
CA VAL A 54 3.82 2.40 5.17
C VAL A 54 3.17 2.60 6.54
N ALA A 55 2.40 3.67 6.69
CA ALA A 55 1.67 3.95 7.91
C ALA A 55 0.36 3.18 7.93
N GLY A 56 0.12 2.41 8.99
CA GLY A 56 -1.18 1.80 9.25
C GLY A 56 -2.26 2.86 9.49
N LEU A 57 -3.51 2.53 9.14
CA LEU A 57 -4.69 3.39 9.34
C LEU A 57 -4.82 3.95 10.77
N VAL A 58 -4.41 3.17 11.77
CA VAL A 58 -4.45 3.57 13.20
C VAL A 58 -3.45 4.67 13.53
N LEU A 59 -2.26 4.64 12.92
CA LEU A 59 -1.22 5.66 13.13
C LEU A 59 -1.64 6.99 12.48
N ARG A 60 -2.21 6.97 11.27
CA ARG A 60 -2.65 8.20 10.59
C ARG A 60 -3.89 8.87 11.17
N ARG A 61 -4.79 8.10 11.79
CA ARG A 61 -5.91 8.70 12.56
C ARG A 61 -5.43 9.49 13.78
N LYS A 62 -4.25 9.17 14.33
CA LYS A 62 -3.63 9.96 15.40
C LYS A 62 -2.99 11.25 14.87
N GLU A 63 -2.38 11.20 13.69
CA GLU A 63 -1.72 12.39 13.11
C GLU A 63 -2.70 13.47 12.63
N LYS A 64 -3.87 13.09 12.10
CA LYS A 64 -4.91 14.07 11.69
C LYS A 64 -5.67 14.73 12.84
N LYS A 65 -5.40 14.35 14.10
CA LYS A 65 -6.08 14.88 15.29
C LYS A 65 -5.23 15.90 16.09
N GLN A 66 -4.11 16.37 15.55
CA GLN A 66 -3.34 17.47 16.12
C GLN A 66 -3.59 18.77 15.37
#